data_AF-A0A952T7T7-F1
#
_entry.id   AF-A0A952T7T7-F1
#
_cell.length_a   1.000
_cell.length_b   1.000
_cell.length_c   1.000
_cell.angle_alpha   90.00
_cell.angle_beta   90.00
_cell.angle_gamma   90.00
#
_symmetry.space_group_name_H-M   'P 1'
#
loop_
_entity.id
_entity.type
_entity.pdbx_description
1 polymer ?
#
loop_
_entity_poly.entity_id
_entity_poly.type
_entity_poly.pdbx_seq_one_letter_code
_entity_poly.pdbx_strand_id
1 'polypeptide(L)'
;MELDAQKIQNLKTVVIFSTLGLGTATGLFFLARHFYKKTRANISQSRSLEEGDPATYAKQLKMAFDNDNYFGWGTNEKLVMQVFNELPSKSMYTKVQREYSRLYGRSLNADLEDELSSEEYNEVIRILNAKK
;
A
#
# COMPACT_ATOMS: atom_id res chain seq x y z
N MET A 1 -54.40 -15.88 -26.18
CA MET A 1 -53.30 -16.65 -25.56
C MET A 1 -51.96 -16.49 -26.31
N GLU A 2 -51.81 -15.55 -27.26
CA GLU A 2 -50.53 -15.25 -27.92
C GLU A 2 -49.85 -13.96 -27.41
N LEU A 3 -50.59 -13.06 -26.75
CA LEU A 3 -50.07 -11.80 -26.21
C LEU A 3 -49.09 -12.00 -25.03
N ASP A 4 -49.28 -13.06 -24.24
CA ASP A 4 -48.41 -13.35 -23.10
C ASP A 4 -47.08 -13.95 -23.55
N ALA A 5 -47.08 -14.83 -24.54
CA ALA A 5 -45.87 -15.47 -25.07
C ALA A 5 -44.89 -14.46 -25.70
N GLN A 6 -45.43 -13.44 -26.38
CA GLN A 6 -44.62 -12.36 -26.97
C GLN A 6 -44.01 -11.43 -25.91
N LYS A 7 -44.74 -11.21 -24.80
CA LYS A 7 -44.25 -10.45 -23.65
C LYS A 7 -43.14 -11.19 -22.90
N ILE A 8 -43.22 -12.52 -22.79
CA ILE A 8 -42.18 -13.36 -22.18
C ILE A 8 -40.92 -13.43 -23.05
N GLN A 9 -41.04 -13.47 -24.39
CA GLN A 9 -39.91 -13.41 -25.32
C GLN A 9 -39.17 -12.06 -25.24
N ASN A 10 -39.92 -10.95 -25.19
CA ASN A 10 -39.34 -9.61 -25.02
C ASN A 10 -38.67 -9.43 -23.64
N LEU A 11 -39.19 -10.02 -22.57
CA LEU A 11 -38.55 -10.00 -21.25
C LEU A 11 -37.20 -10.73 -21.23
N LYS A 12 -37.10 -11.92 -21.85
CA LYS A 12 -35.85 -12.68 -21.92
C LYS A 12 -34.77 -11.91 -22.70
N THR A 13 -35.16 -11.21 -23.76
CA THR A 13 -34.25 -10.39 -24.58
C THR A 13 -33.77 -9.12 -23.85
N VAL A 14 -34.65 -8.43 -23.11
CA VAL A 14 -34.28 -7.22 -22.34
C VAL A 14 -33.32 -7.54 -21.19
N VAL A 15 -33.46 -8.70 -20.53
CA VAL A 15 -32.49 -9.13 -19.51
C VAL A 15 -31.11 -9.43 -20.14
N ILE A 16 -31.07 -10.01 -21.34
CA ILE A 16 -29.83 -10.30 -22.07
C ILE A 16 -29.18 -9.04 -22.66
N PHE A 17 -29.93 -7.98 -22.95
CA PHE A 17 -29.33 -6.70 -23.35
C PHE A 17 -28.95 -5.80 -22.16
N SER A 18 -29.55 -6.00 -20.98
CA SER A 18 -29.06 -5.35 -19.76
C SER A 18 -27.66 -5.85 -19.33
N THR A 19 -27.32 -7.11 -19.64
CA THR A 19 -25.96 -7.64 -19.48
C THR A 19 -24.96 -7.12 -20.52
N LEU A 20 -25.41 -6.59 -21.66
CA LEU A 20 -24.53 -6.08 -22.73
C LEU A 20 -24.47 -4.54 -22.84
N GLY A 21 -25.47 -3.79 -22.37
CA GLY A 21 -25.54 -2.33 -22.54
C GLY A 21 -25.31 -1.48 -21.28
N LEU A 22 -25.73 -1.95 -20.10
CA LEU A 22 -25.58 -1.21 -18.84
C LEU A 22 -24.53 -1.82 -17.91
N GLY A 23 -24.34 -3.15 -17.99
CA GLY A 23 -23.24 -3.85 -17.33
C GLY A 23 -21.87 -3.51 -17.93
N THR A 24 -21.80 -3.12 -19.21
CA THR A 24 -20.55 -2.67 -19.83
C THR A 24 -20.13 -1.30 -19.31
N ALA A 25 -20.98 -0.28 -19.28
CA ALA A 25 -20.56 1.04 -18.78
C ALA A 25 -20.19 1.05 -17.28
N THR A 26 -21.00 0.39 -16.43
CA THR A 26 -20.72 0.31 -14.99
C THR A 26 -19.60 -0.69 -14.67
N GLY A 27 -19.58 -1.84 -15.35
CA GLY A 27 -18.53 -2.85 -15.21
C GLY A 27 -17.18 -2.37 -15.74
N LEU A 28 -17.14 -1.71 -16.91
CA LEU A 28 -15.92 -1.05 -17.42
C LEU A 28 -15.49 0.09 -16.50
N PHE A 29 -16.41 0.87 -15.92
CA PHE A 29 -16.05 1.91 -14.96
C PHE A 29 -15.43 1.34 -13.68
N PHE A 30 -15.97 0.25 -13.13
CA PHE A 30 -15.42 -0.41 -11.94
C PHE A 30 -14.12 -1.17 -12.23
N LEU A 31 -14.02 -1.87 -13.36
CA LEU A 31 -12.79 -2.55 -13.79
C LEU A 31 -11.71 -1.53 -14.14
N ALA A 32 -12.03 -0.46 -14.87
CA ALA A 32 -11.11 0.64 -15.10
C ALA A 32 -10.67 1.27 -13.78
N ARG A 33 -11.57 1.56 -12.83
CA ARG A 33 -11.19 2.07 -11.51
C ARG A 33 -10.29 1.11 -10.73
N HIS A 34 -10.53 -0.20 -10.84
CA HIS A 34 -9.74 -1.22 -10.15
C HIS A 34 -8.33 -1.37 -10.75
N PHE A 35 -8.20 -1.40 -12.08
CA PHE A 35 -6.90 -1.50 -12.76
C PHE A 35 -6.14 -0.17 -12.83
N TYR A 36 -6.82 0.97 -12.91
CA TYR A 36 -6.21 2.30 -12.98
C TYR A 36 -5.48 2.69 -11.68
N LYS A 37 -5.93 2.17 -10.52
CA LYS A 37 -5.17 2.28 -9.27
C LYS A 37 -3.85 1.48 -9.30
N LYS A 38 -3.70 0.49 -10.19
CA LYS A 38 -2.52 -0.39 -10.26
C LYS A 38 -1.46 0.06 -11.26
N THR A 39 -1.79 0.86 -12.28
CA THR A 39 -0.82 1.30 -13.30
C THR A 39 0.08 2.47 -12.87
N ARG A 40 -0.30 3.23 -11.82
CA ARG A 40 0.58 4.29 -11.25
C ARG A 40 1.59 3.79 -10.21
N ALA A 41 1.56 2.50 -9.84
CA ALA A 41 2.56 1.91 -8.94
C ALA A 41 3.90 1.62 -9.63
N ASN A 42 3.90 1.42 -10.97
CA ASN A 42 5.10 1.06 -11.73
C ASN A 42 6.05 2.24 -12.00
N ILE A 43 5.57 3.48 -12.06
CA ILE A 43 6.43 4.66 -12.35
C ILE A 43 7.28 5.06 -11.12
N SER A 44 6.90 4.62 -9.92
CA SER A 44 7.74 4.74 -8.72
C SER A 44 8.57 3.50 -8.41
N GLN A 45 8.32 2.36 -9.09
CA GLN A 45 9.07 1.13 -8.85
C GLN A 45 10.48 1.18 -9.42
N SER A 46 10.70 1.81 -10.58
CA SER A 46 12.04 1.88 -11.19
C SER A 46 13.07 2.67 -10.37
N ARG A 47 12.64 3.63 -9.54
CA ARG A 47 13.53 4.32 -8.58
C ARG A 47 13.75 3.52 -7.29
N SER A 48 12.75 2.77 -6.83
CA SER A 48 12.90 1.91 -5.64
C SER A 48 13.75 0.65 -5.85
N LEU A 49 14.29 0.46 -7.06
CA LEU A 49 15.24 -0.61 -7.37
C LEU A 49 16.71 -0.14 -7.25
N GLU A 50 16.96 1.14 -6.99
CA GLU A 50 18.29 1.59 -6.58
C GLU A 50 18.50 1.23 -5.10
N GLU A 51 19.51 0.41 -4.83
CA GLU A 51 20.00 0.12 -3.49
C GLU A 51 20.34 1.45 -2.79
N GLY A 52 19.56 1.82 -1.77
CA GLY A 52 19.65 3.12 -1.08
C GLY A 52 18.56 4.16 -1.37
N ASP A 53 17.51 3.85 -2.13
CA ASP A 53 16.36 4.77 -2.33
C ASP A 53 15.55 4.97 -1.03
N PRO A 54 15.28 6.22 -0.59
CA PRO A 54 14.49 6.48 0.62
C PRO A 54 13.10 5.85 0.61
N ALA A 55 12.46 5.69 -0.55
CA ALA A 55 11.16 5.04 -0.63
C ALA A 55 11.24 3.52 -0.36
N THR A 56 12.37 2.88 -0.63
CA THR A 56 12.60 1.47 -0.32
C THR A 56 12.66 1.24 1.18
N TYR A 57 13.45 2.03 1.91
CA TYR A 57 13.49 1.98 3.37
C TYR A 57 12.12 2.29 4.00
N ALA A 58 11.39 3.27 3.46
CA ALA A 58 10.04 3.58 3.93
C ALA A 58 9.08 2.39 3.78
N LYS A 59 9.15 1.67 2.65
CA LYS A 59 8.35 0.45 2.43
C LYS A 59 8.77 -0.68 3.35
N GLN A 60 10.07 -0.89 3.56
CA GLN A 60 10.57 -1.93 4.47
C GLN A 60 10.11 -1.68 5.91
N LEU A 61 10.16 -0.43 6.38
CA LEU A 61 9.64 -0.05 7.69
C LEU A 61 8.12 -0.28 7.77
N LYS A 62 7.37 0.11 6.74
CA LYS A 62 5.93 -0.16 6.73
C LYS A 62 5.62 -1.66 6.76
N MET A 63 6.35 -2.48 6.02
CA MET A 63 6.21 -3.94 6.08
C MET A 63 6.62 -4.52 7.44
N ALA A 64 7.54 -3.86 8.15
CA ALA A 64 7.92 -4.26 9.49
C ALA A 64 6.82 -3.95 10.51
N PHE A 65 6.17 -2.79 10.41
CA PHE A 65 5.04 -2.40 11.26
C PHE A 65 3.79 -3.22 10.95
N ASP A 66 3.51 -3.44 9.67
CA ASP A 66 2.39 -4.24 9.19
C ASP A 66 2.71 -5.74 9.20
N ASN A 67 3.58 -6.22 10.10
CA ASN A 67 3.92 -7.63 10.17
C ASN A 67 2.75 -8.43 10.76
N ASP A 68 1.75 -8.65 9.90
CA ASP A 68 0.58 -9.48 10.08
C ASP A 68 1.04 -10.92 10.39
N ASN A 69 1.11 -11.27 11.67
CA ASN A 69 0.79 -12.64 12.05
C ASN A 69 -0.67 -12.93 11.66
N TYR A 70 -1.13 -14.18 11.78
CA TYR A 70 -2.48 -14.59 11.33
C TYR A 70 -3.64 -13.74 11.88
N PHE A 71 -3.42 -12.98 12.95
CA PHE A 71 -4.40 -12.10 13.59
C PHE A 71 -4.23 -10.60 13.29
N GLY A 72 -3.19 -10.27 12.52
CA GLY A 72 -2.88 -8.93 12.06
C GLY A 72 -2.32 -7.99 13.12
N TRP A 73 -1.67 -8.54 14.15
CA TRP A 73 -1.16 -7.78 15.29
C TRP A 73 0.36 -7.95 15.45
N GLY A 74 1.05 -6.87 15.78
CA GLY A 74 2.46 -6.89 16.16
C GLY A 74 3.39 -6.35 15.07
N THR A 75 4.63 -6.11 15.47
CA THR A 75 5.67 -5.49 14.64
C THR A 75 6.84 -6.47 14.48
N ASN A 76 7.60 -6.35 13.38
CA ASN A 76 8.86 -7.05 13.19
C ASN A 76 10.02 -6.15 13.62
N GLU A 77 10.31 -6.12 14.92
CA GLU A 77 11.28 -5.21 15.51
C GLU A 77 12.68 -5.48 14.95
N LYS A 78 13.00 -6.76 14.68
CA LYS A 78 14.26 -7.16 14.04
C LYS A 78 14.43 -6.53 12.65
N LEU A 79 13.37 -6.51 11.85
CA LEU A 79 13.40 -5.86 10.54
C LEU A 79 13.52 -4.34 10.67
N VAL A 80 12.86 -3.73 11.66
CA VAL A 80 13.06 -2.30 11.96
C VAL A 80 14.53 -2.02 12.27
N MET A 81 15.14 -2.77 13.19
CA MET A 81 16.56 -2.60 13.52
C MET A 81 17.47 -2.82 12.33
N GLN A 82 17.18 -3.82 11.50
CA GLN A 82 17.96 -4.09 10.28
C GLN A 82 17.91 -2.90 9.33
N VAL A 83 16.73 -2.36 9.04
CA VAL A 83 16.58 -1.17 8.17
C VAL A 83 17.36 0.01 8.75
N PHE A 84 17.26 0.26 10.06
CA PHE A 84 18.03 1.32 10.69
C PHE A 84 19.53 1.09 10.62
N ASN A 85 20.02 -0.14 10.72
CA ASN A 85 21.44 -0.43 10.52
C ASN A 85 21.88 -0.16 9.06
N GLU A 86 21.07 -0.52 8.08
CA GLU A 86 21.31 -0.31 6.65
C GLU A 86 21.23 1.16 6.20
N LEU A 87 20.54 2.03 6.96
CA LEU A 87 20.47 3.45 6.64
C LEU A 87 21.87 4.08 6.59
N PRO A 88 22.26 4.77 5.50
CA PRO A 88 23.63 5.28 5.34
C PRO A 88 23.94 6.52 6.19
N SER A 89 22.94 7.34 6.55
CA SER A 89 23.15 8.60 7.27
C SER A 89 21.87 9.15 7.90
N LYS A 90 22.02 10.15 8.79
CA LYS A 90 20.88 10.92 9.32
C LYS A 90 20.14 11.69 8.23
N SER A 91 20.86 12.20 7.24
CA SER A 91 20.27 12.86 6.07
C SER A 91 19.38 11.91 5.26
N MET A 92 19.80 10.65 5.11
CA MET A 92 18.95 9.63 4.48
C MET A 92 17.68 9.39 5.31
N TYR A 93 17.79 9.29 6.63
CA TYR A 93 16.62 9.15 7.49
C TYR A 93 15.60 10.26 7.28
N THR A 94 16.02 11.52 7.18
CA THR A 94 15.10 12.65 6.86
C THR A 94 14.39 12.49 5.51
N LYS A 95 15.08 11.95 4.50
CA LYS A 95 14.45 11.63 3.21
C LYS A 95 13.45 10.49 3.35
N VAL A 96 13.77 9.46 4.12
CA VAL A 96 12.87 8.32 4.40
C VAL A 96 11.62 8.78 5.13
N GLN A 97 11.73 9.65 6.14
CA GLN A 97 10.57 10.22 6.84
C GLN A 97 9.63 10.95 5.86
N ARG A 98 10.20 11.73 4.93
CA ARG A 98 9.42 12.45 3.91
C ARG A 98 8.71 11.49 2.95
N GLU A 99 9.43 10.48 2.46
CA GLU A 99 8.85 9.47 1.56
C GLU A 99 7.79 8.63 2.27
N TYR A 100 8.03 8.23 3.52
CA TYR A 100 7.06 7.52 4.35
C TYR A 100 5.76 8.33 4.51
N SER A 101 5.88 9.61 4.85
CA SER A 101 4.74 10.52 4.95
C SER A 101 4.01 10.69 3.61
N ARG A 102 4.75 10.80 2.51
CA ARG A 102 4.16 10.88 1.17
C ARG A 102 3.41 9.60 0.77
N LEU A 103 3.94 8.43 1.12
CA LEU A 103 3.39 7.13 0.74
C LEU A 103 2.19 6.73 1.59
N TYR A 104 2.22 7.01 2.89
CA TYR A 104 1.26 6.48 3.86
C TYR A 104 0.43 7.55 4.57
N GLY A 105 0.74 8.83 4.38
CA GLY A 105 0.04 9.94 5.03
C GLY A 105 0.25 10.02 6.54
N ARG A 106 1.30 9.36 7.07
CA ARG A 106 1.62 9.26 8.50
C ARG A 106 3.05 9.70 8.79
N SER A 107 3.31 10.10 10.03
CA SER A 107 4.67 10.40 10.47
C SER A 107 5.40 9.10 10.78
N LEU A 108 6.59 8.89 10.20
CA LEU A 108 7.40 7.72 10.53
C LEU A 108 7.78 7.68 12.02
N ASN A 109 8.05 8.84 12.63
CA ASN A 109 8.37 8.87 14.07
C ASN A 109 7.17 8.48 14.92
N ALA A 110 5.96 8.88 14.54
CA ALA A 110 4.76 8.52 15.28
C ALA A 110 4.52 7.01 15.20
N ASP A 111 4.65 6.42 14.00
CA ASP A 111 4.53 4.96 13.86
C ASP A 111 5.64 4.22 14.61
N LEU A 112 6.87 4.74 14.67
CA LEU A 112 7.92 4.15 15.50
C LEU A 112 7.61 4.21 17.00
N GLU A 113 6.97 5.28 17.48
CA GLU A 113 6.57 5.44 18.89
C GLU A 113 5.35 4.57 19.24
N ASP A 114 4.43 4.38 18.30
CA ASP A 114 3.24 3.55 18.47
C ASP A 114 3.58 2.04 18.42
N GLU A 115 4.50 1.65 17.53
CA GLU A 115 4.80 0.24 17.23
C GLU A 115 5.92 -0.37 18.08
N LEU A 116 6.82 0.45 18.63
CA LEU A 116 7.96 -0.04 19.41
C LEU A 116 7.79 0.23 20.90
N SER A 117 8.33 -0.65 21.73
CA SER A 117 8.52 -0.34 23.14
C SER A 117 9.56 0.78 23.34
N SER A 118 9.55 1.40 24.52
CA SER A 118 10.53 2.44 24.86
C SER A 118 11.98 1.96 24.74
N GLU A 119 12.26 0.69 25.02
CA GLU A 119 13.61 0.12 24.93
C GLU A 119 14.07 -0.01 23.47
N GLU A 120 13.19 -0.50 22.60
CA GLU A 120 13.45 -0.65 21.17
C GLU A 120 13.54 0.71 20.48
N TYR A 121 12.65 1.64 20.81
CA TYR A 121 12.73 3.01 20.31
C TYR A 121 14.08 3.65 20.67
N ASN A 122 14.52 3.49 21.93
CA ASN A 122 15.83 3.99 22.36
C ASN A 122 16.99 3.33 21.60
N GLU A 123 16.88 2.06 21.22
CA GLU A 123 17.85 1.39 20.37
C GLU A 123 17.91 1.98 18.96
N VAL A 124 16.75 2.18 18.33
CA VAL A 124 16.64 2.86 17.04
C VAL A 124 17.30 4.24 17.08
N ILE A 125 17.03 5.03 18.13
CA ILE A 125 17.63 6.35 18.32
C ILE A 125 19.15 6.25 18.52
N ARG A 126 19.66 5.25 19.25
CA ARG A 126 21.11 5.03 19.39
C ARG A 126 21.77 4.73 18.04
N ILE A 127 21.19 3.84 17.25
CA ILE A 127 21.69 3.50 15.91
C ILE A 127 21.69 4.73 15.01
N LEU A 128 20.60 5.51 15.01
CA LEU A 128 20.49 6.73 14.22
C LEU A 128 21.52 7.79 14.67
N ASN A 129 21.71 7.95 15.98
CA ASN A 129 22.65 8.93 16.52
C ASN A 129 24.11 8.60 16.22
N ALA A 130 24.46 7.31 16.12
CA ALA A 130 25.79 6.85 15.73
C ALA A 130 26.11 7.13 14.25
N LYS A 131 25.11 7.43 13.41
CA LYS A 131 25.32 7.78 12.00
C LYS A 131 25.79 9.22 11.84
N LYS A 132 26.57 9.42 10.77
CA LYS A 132 27.02 10.73 10.32
C LYS A 132 25.86 11.56 9.78
#